data_AF-B4W539-F1
#
_entry.id   AF-B4W539-F1
#
_cell.length_a   1.000
_cell.length_b   1.000
_cell.length_c   1.000
_cell.angle_alpha   90.00
_cell.angle_beta   90.00
_cell.angle_gamma   90.00
#
_symmetry.space_group_name_H-M   'P 1'
#
loop_
_entity.id
_entity.type
_entity.pdbx_description
1 polymer ?
#
loop_
_entity_poly.entity_id
_entity_poly.type
_entity_poly.pdbx_seq_one_letter_code
_entity_poly.pdbx_strand_id
1 'polypeptide(L)'
;MAFQVEITPIAEAQIEQAYRWYRELNPEFADRWFRGLMNAIATLQEKPQRCALAVEHEIFPEQVRQLLYGKSKNIYRVLFMIEN
;
A
#
# COMPACT_ATOMS: atom_id res chain seq x y z
N MET A 1 17.47 8.06 -1.87
CA MET A 1 16.36 7.46 -1.07
C MET A 1 16.77 7.51 0.39
N ALA A 2 15.86 7.91 1.28
CA ALA A 2 16.14 8.06 2.71
C ALA A 2 15.67 6.85 3.54
N PHE A 3 14.69 6.10 3.01
CA PHE A 3 14.14 4.90 3.64
C PHE A 3 14.19 3.71 2.67
N GLN A 4 14.29 2.51 3.24
CA GLN A 4 14.03 1.25 2.54
C GLN A 4 12.57 0.84 2.79
N VAL A 5 11.89 0.35 1.76
CA VAL A 5 10.54 -0.19 1.90
C VAL A 5 10.62 -1.71 1.89
N GLU A 6 10.18 -2.32 2.99
CA GLU A 6 9.98 -3.76 3.10
C GLU A 6 8.48 -4.05 3.04
N ILE A 7 8.09 -5.01 2.19
CA ILE A 7 6.71 -5.47 2.09
C ILE A 7 6.60 -6.74 2.91
N THR A 8 5.74 -6.72 3.93
CA THR A 8 5.53 -7.90 4.77
C THR A 8 4.86 -9.03 3.97
N PRO A 9 5.07 -10.30 4.35
CA PRO A 9 4.43 -11.43 3.65
C PRO A 9 2.90 -11.34 3.61
N ILE A 10 2.29 -10.75 4.65
CA ILE A 10 0.83 -10.54 4.70
C ILE A 10 0.41 -9.51 3.64
N ALA A 11 1.13 -8.39 3.53
CA ALA A 11 0.85 -7.38 2.52
C ALA A 11 1.07 -7.93 1.10
N GLU A 12 2.13 -8.70 0.89
CA GLU A 12 2.39 -9.36 -0.40
C GLU A 12 1.23 -10.28 -0.82
N ALA A 13 0.75 -11.14 0.09
CA ALA A 13 -0.38 -12.01 -0.16
C ALA A 13 -1.68 -11.24 -0.46
N GLN A 14 -1.93 -10.12 0.22
CA GLN A 14 -3.08 -9.26 -0.03
C GLN A 14 -3.02 -8.57 -1.40
N ILE A 15 -1.83 -8.08 -1.79
CA ILE A 15 -1.59 -7.49 -3.10
C ILE A 15 -1.82 -8.53 -4.19
N GLU A 16 -1.28 -9.74 -4.02
CA GLU A 16 -1.45 -10.83 -4.96
C GLU A 16 -2.91 -11.24 -5.11
N GLN A 17 -3.65 -11.39 -3.99
CA GLN A 17 -5.07 -11.72 -4.02
C GLN A 17 -5.88 -10.69 -4.81
N ALA A 18 -5.66 -9.40 -4.55
CA ALA A 18 -6.32 -8.32 -5.28
C ALA A 18 -5.96 -8.32 -6.78
N TYR A 19 -4.68 -8.53 -7.10
CA TYR A 19 -4.21 -8.63 -8.49
C TYR A 19 -4.87 -9.81 -9.22
N ARG A 20 -4.90 -11.00 -8.62
CA ARG A 20 -5.54 -12.20 -9.20
C ARG A 20 -7.02 -11.95 -9.47
N TRP A 21 -7.74 -11.35 -8.52
CA TRP A 21 -9.15 -11.00 -8.70
C TRP A 21 -9.37 -10.04 -9.88
N TYR A 22 -8.55 -8.98 -10.00
CA TYR A 22 -8.63 -8.09 -11.16
C TYR A 22 -8.26 -8.80 -12.46
N ARG A 23 -7.30 -9.73 -12.42
CA ARG A 23 -6.80 -10.42 -13.61
C ARG A 23 -7.84 -11.35 -14.22
N GLU A 24 -8.66 -11.98 -13.40
CA GLU A 24 -9.80 -12.80 -13.86
C GLU A 24 -10.83 -11.96 -14.63
N LEU A 25 -10.99 -10.69 -14.28
CA LEU A 25 -11.96 -9.78 -14.91
C LEU A 25 -11.38 -9.03 -16.11
N ASN A 26 -10.17 -8.50 -15.96
CA ASN A 26 -9.49 -7.69 -16.97
C ASN A 26 -7.96 -7.69 -16.72
N PRO A 27 -7.19 -8.53 -17.45
CA PRO A 27 -5.74 -8.64 -17.26
C PRO A 27 -4.97 -7.34 -17.45
N GLU A 28 -5.31 -6.54 -18.46
CA GLU A 28 -4.61 -5.28 -18.71
C GLU A 28 -4.84 -4.26 -17.59
N PHE A 29 -6.07 -4.21 -17.06
CA PHE A 29 -6.38 -3.39 -15.90
C PHE A 29 -5.60 -3.87 -14.68
N ALA A 30 -5.54 -5.19 -14.44
CA ALA A 30 -4.80 -5.77 -13.32
C ALA A 30 -3.32 -5.35 -13.35
N ASP A 31 -2.68 -5.42 -14.52
CA ASP A 31 -1.28 -5.04 -14.69
C ASP A 31 -1.05 -3.55 -14.44
N ARG A 32 -1.94 -2.69 -14.94
CA ARG A 32 -1.88 -1.24 -14.69
C ARG A 32 -2.11 -0.92 -13.21
N TRP A 33 -3.07 -1.58 -12.58
CA TRP A 33 -3.37 -1.42 -11.16
C TRP A 33 -2.17 -1.86 -10.30
N PHE A 34 -1.59 -3.03 -10.56
CA PHE A 34 -0.44 -3.54 -9.80
C PHE A 34 0.76 -2.60 -9.93
N ARG A 35 1.12 -2.21 -11.15
CA ARG A 35 2.23 -1.25 -11.38
C ARG A 35 1.98 0.08 -10.68
N GLY A 36 0.75 0.59 -10.75
CA GLY A 36 0.37 1.83 -10.08
C GLY A 36 0.47 1.74 -8.56
N LEU A 37 0.04 0.62 -7.96
CA LEU A 37 0.15 0.37 -6.53
C LEU A 37 1.63 0.30 -6.11
N MET A 38 2.44 -0.49 -6.80
CA MET A 38 3.87 -0.62 -6.49
C MET A 38 4.62 0.70 -6.64
N ASN A 39 4.29 1.50 -7.67
CA ASN A 39 4.85 2.85 -7.81
C ASN A 39 4.45 3.77 -6.66
N ALA A 40 3.19 3.70 -6.20
CA ALA A 40 2.74 4.48 -5.05
C ALA A 40 3.47 4.09 -3.77
N ILE A 41 3.67 2.78 -3.54
CA ILE A 41 4.45 2.24 -2.42
C ILE A 41 5.92 2.71 -2.52
N ALA A 42 6.53 2.68 -3.70
CA ALA A 42 7.92 3.12 -3.88
C ALA A 42 8.15 4.60 -3.48
N THR A 43 7.13 5.47 -3.59
CA THR A 43 7.25 6.87 -3.13
C THR A 43 7.49 7.01 -1.62
N LEU A 44 7.20 5.96 -0.83
CA LEU A 44 7.48 5.93 0.60
C LEU A 44 8.98 5.91 0.90
N GLN A 45 9.84 5.54 -0.04
CA GLN A 45 11.30 5.58 0.12
C GLN A 45 11.87 7.00 0.33
N GLU A 46 11.11 8.03 -0.08
CA GLU A 46 11.54 9.43 0.01
C GLU A 46 10.80 10.21 1.10
N LYS A 47 9.47 10.09 1.14
CA LYS A 47 8.62 10.93 2.02
C LYS A 47 7.51 10.09 2.67
N PRO A 48 7.81 9.07 3.48
CA PRO A 48 6.78 8.22 4.08
C PRO A 48 5.90 8.98 5.08
N GLN A 49 6.47 9.97 5.76
CA GLN A 49 5.79 10.83 6.73
C GLN A 49 4.68 11.72 6.14
N ARG A 50 4.61 11.87 4.80
CA ARG A 50 3.53 12.60 4.12
C ARG A 50 2.16 11.94 4.30
N CYS A 51 2.15 10.65 4.62
CA CYS A 51 0.93 9.86 4.77
C CYS A 51 0.35 10.05 6.17
N ALA A 52 -0.96 10.27 6.24
CA ALA A 52 -1.68 10.44 7.49
C ALA A 52 -1.63 9.17 8.35
N LEU A 53 -1.87 9.34 9.65
CA LEU A 53 -2.05 8.22 10.57
C LEU A 53 -3.29 7.41 10.17
N ALA A 54 -3.22 6.10 10.38
CA ALA A 54 -4.33 5.20 10.22
C ALA A 54 -5.28 5.33 11.43
N VAL A 55 -6.56 4.98 11.28
CA VAL A 55 -7.49 4.96 12.44
C VAL A 55 -7.03 3.94 13.48
N GLU A 56 -6.40 2.87 13.02
CA GLU A 56 -5.83 1.82 13.84
C GLU A 56 -4.63 2.30 14.69
N HIS A 57 -4.04 3.46 14.39
CA HIS A 57 -2.92 4.00 15.18
C HIS A 57 -3.26 4.16 16.66
N GLU A 58 -4.50 4.42 17.02
CA GLU A 58 -4.92 4.54 18.43
C GLU A 58 -4.85 3.20 19.20
N ILE A 59 -4.74 2.08 18.47
CA ILE A 59 -4.78 0.72 19.03
C ILE A 59 -3.34 0.16 19.21
N PHE A 60 -2.40 0.60 18.38
CA PHE A 60 -1.04 0.10 18.35
C PHE A 60 -0.06 1.10 18.99
N PRO A 61 0.97 0.64 19.72
CA PRO A 61 2.00 1.54 20.26
C PRO A 61 2.83 2.20 19.14
N GLU A 62 2.90 1.60 17.95
CA GLU A 62 3.60 2.13 16.80
C GLU A 62 2.78 3.19 16.03
N GLN A 63 3.49 4.08 15.33
CA GLN A 63 2.86 5.05 14.42
C GLN A 63 2.42 4.40 13.12
N VAL A 64 1.26 3.75 13.14
CA VAL A 64 0.63 3.17 11.95
C VAL A 64 0.12 4.29 11.03
N ARG A 65 0.61 4.30 9.80
CA ARG A 65 0.26 5.26 8.75
C ARG A 65 -0.46 4.55 7.61
N GLN A 66 -1.14 5.32 6.78
CA GLN A 66 -1.87 4.80 5.63
C GLN A 66 -1.59 5.58 4.35
N LEU A 67 -1.24 4.85 3.29
CA LEU A 67 -1.25 5.35 1.93
C LEU A 67 -2.55 4.90 1.24
N LEU A 68 -3.33 5.86 0.75
CA LEU A 68 -4.56 5.59 0.01
C LEU A 68 -4.24 5.44 -1.48
N TYR A 69 -4.65 4.31 -2.08
CA TYR A 69 -4.44 4.01 -3.50
C TYR A 69 -5.75 3.61 -4.17
N GLY A 70 -6.10 4.28 -5.27
CA GLY A 70 -7.34 4.04 -6.02
C GLY A 70 -8.24 5.27 -6.07
N LYS A 71 -9.51 5.07 -6.44
CA LYS A 71 -10.49 6.16 -6.64
C LYS A 71 -11.88 5.79 -6.12
N SER A 72 -12.57 6.78 -5.55
CA SER A 72 -13.96 6.68 -5.09
C SER A 72 -14.22 5.46 -4.20
N LYS A 73 -15.01 4.48 -4.67
CA LYS A 73 -15.40 3.30 -3.89
C LYS A 73 -14.33 2.20 -3.86
N ASN A 74 -13.30 2.30 -4.71
CA ASN A 74 -12.25 1.29 -4.85
C ASN A 74 -10.91 1.85 -4.35
N ILE A 75 -10.89 2.30 -3.09
CA ILE A 75 -9.67 2.77 -2.43
C ILE A 75 -9.12 1.63 -1.57
N TYR A 76 -7.88 1.24 -1.87
CA TYR A 76 -7.07 0.37 -1.04
C TYR A 76 -6.28 1.21 -0.04
N ARG A 77 -6.12 0.69 1.18
CA ARG A 77 -5.30 1.28 2.24
C ARG A 77 -4.04 0.43 2.40
N VAL A 78 -2.88 0.99 2.09
CA VAL A 78 -1.59 0.38 2.41
C VAL A 78 -1.21 0.86 3.81
N LEU A 79 -1.33 -0.01 4.80
CA LEU A 79 -0.94 0.26 6.18
C LEU A 79 0.55 -0.01 6.36
N PHE A 80 1.26 0.90 7.02
CA PHE A 80 2.70 0.75 7.22
C PHE A 80 3.17 1.51 8.47
N MET A 81 4.38 1.19 8.90
CA MET A 81 5.08 1.88 9.99
C MET A 81 6.43 2.39 9.46
N ILE A 82 7.05 3.31 10.19
CA ILE A 82 8.40 3.79 9.89
C ILE A 82 9.27 3.36 11.06
N GLU A 83 10.26 2.53 10.78
CA GLU A 83 11.25 2.05 11.75
C GLU A 83 12.57 2.83 11.54
N ASN A 84 13.30 3.05 12.63
CA ASN A 84 14.61 3.74 12.64
C ASN A 84 15.76 2.75 12.67
#